data_AF-A0A315W039-F1
#
_entry.id   AF-A0A315W039-F1
#
_cell.length_a   1.000
_cell.length_b   1.000
_cell.length_c   1.000
_cell.angle_alpha   90.00
_cell.angle_beta   90.00
_cell.angle_gamma   90.00
#
_symmetry.space_group_name_H-M   'P 1'
#
loop_
_entity.id
_entity.type
_entity.pdbx_description
1 polymer ?
#
loop_
_entity_poly.entity_id
_entity_poly.type
_entity_poly.pdbx_seq_one_letter_code
_entity_poly.pdbx_strand_id
1 'polypeptide(L)'
;MKENLSCLHNPPPFISPPSMPSSHGAADPNRLRAPLWVTAQVQRLWPGMRVLCSVGFFVGLLHLSSSLLLGAFNIKTFGDTKASNTTLMDVISTVVHRYDVILIQEVRDNDLSATKKLMEHVNKGSSQFSYIVSEPLGRSTYTERYLFLYRQASVSVVKNYTYDDGCESCGTDTFMREPFVVMFSSKYTALPSFTLIPQHTSPDLAVAETDALYDVVTDVRTRWNTNNIVLLGDFNAGCTYVSGSDWEQIRLFTDKSFHWLIPNTADTTVSHTNCPYDRIVVTADMLKGVVHSSAQVYDFMADLRLSQDLALAVSDHFPVELAYIGEIGISMYMRSDFWMDSFVMKLTKFWMSASLLERSFSIVGFLIMDLADAVTRVVRHDPVVARYRHQTATRRTGALQRETEWKNSPQCSGLFPYISRISRPAENTLGWLWIQQSHKHTHSQNYFPPPQ
;
A
#
# COMPACT_ATOMS: atom_id res chain seq x y z
N MET A 1 -46.79 59.42 -33.04
CA MET A 1 -46.92 58.07 -33.65
C MET A 1 -47.50 57.19 -32.56
N LYS A 2 -48.81 57.02 -32.44
CA LYS A 2 -49.69 56.09 -33.19
C LYS A 2 -49.13 54.66 -33.28
N GLU A 3 -49.96 53.74 -32.76
CA GLU A 3 -50.12 52.30 -33.10
C GLU A 3 -49.03 51.34 -32.57
N ASN A 4 -49.31 50.16 -31.98
CA ASN A 4 -50.47 49.27 -32.06
C ASN A 4 -50.67 48.43 -30.77
N LEU A 5 -51.93 48.13 -30.48
CA LEU A 5 -52.42 47.16 -29.49
C LEU A 5 -52.73 45.81 -30.16
N SER A 6 -52.67 44.75 -29.33
CA SER A 6 -53.58 43.59 -29.23
C SER A 6 -53.27 42.23 -29.88
N CYS A 7 -53.75 41.18 -29.16
CA CYS A 7 -53.80 39.72 -29.40
C CYS A 7 -52.57 38.94 -28.87
N LEU A 8 -52.64 37.88 -28.04
CA LEU A 8 -53.61 36.79 -27.80
C LEU A 8 -53.52 36.30 -26.33
N HIS A 9 -54.65 36.18 -25.61
CA HIS A 9 -55.42 34.95 -25.28
C HIS A 9 -54.88 34.01 -24.17
N ASN A 10 -55.80 33.74 -23.24
CA ASN A 10 -55.73 32.98 -21.98
C ASN A 10 -55.38 31.48 -22.14
N PRO A 11 -54.87 30.84 -21.07
CA PRO A 11 -54.60 29.40 -21.03
C PRO A 11 -55.88 28.54 -20.91
N PRO A 12 -55.87 27.28 -21.41
CA PRO A 12 -57.05 26.41 -21.44
C PRO A 12 -57.35 25.74 -20.08
N PRO A 13 -58.61 25.35 -19.83
CA PRO A 13 -59.05 24.73 -18.57
C PRO A 13 -58.76 23.21 -18.49
N PHE A 14 -58.60 22.75 -17.25
CA PHE A 14 -58.44 21.35 -16.85
C PHE A 14 -59.61 20.47 -17.30
N ILE A 15 -59.29 19.32 -17.91
CA ILE A 15 -60.22 18.25 -18.28
C ILE A 15 -60.05 17.08 -17.31
N SER A 16 -61.12 16.75 -16.60
CA SER A 16 -61.24 15.56 -15.74
C SER A 16 -61.40 14.29 -16.59
N PRO A 17 -60.79 13.15 -16.21
CA PRO A 17 -60.96 11.90 -16.95
C PRO A 17 -62.35 11.26 -16.73
N PRO A 18 -62.91 10.58 -17.74
CA PRO A 18 -64.24 9.99 -17.67
C PRO A 18 -64.28 8.70 -16.84
N SER A 19 -65.45 8.48 -16.24
CA SER A 19 -65.85 7.33 -15.44
C SER A 19 -65.91 6.03 -16.27
N MET A 20 -65.40 4.94 -15.69
CA MET A 20 -65.52 3.59 -16.25
C MET A 20 -66.96 3.04 -16.15
N PRO A 21 -67.41 2.24 -17.12
CA PRO A 21 -68.68 1.53 -17.02
C PRO A 21 -68.55 0.26 -16.16
N SER A 22 -69.54 0.07 -15.29
CA SER A 22 -69.84 -1.16 -14.57
C SER A 22 -70.38 -2.24 -15.51
N SER A 23 -69.71 -3.38 -15.58
CA SER A 23 -70.31 -4.62 -16.11
C SER A 23 -70.12 -5.76 -15.11
N HIS A 24 -71.25 -6.17 -14.52
CA HIS A 24 -71.40 -7.45 -13.87
C HIS A 24 -71.30 -8.55 -14.92
N GLY A 25 -70.26 -9.37 -14.84
CA GLY A 25 -70.12 -10.64 -15.55
C GLY A 25 -69.69 -11.71 -14.57
N ALA A 26 -70.47 -12.78 -14.48
CA ALA A 26 -70.38 -13.85 -13.49
C ALA A 26 -68.99 -14.51 -13.42
N ALA A 27 -68.56 -14.83 -12.20
CA ALA A 27 -67.36 -15.61 -11.91
C ALA A 27 -67.56 -17.08 -12.37
N ASP A 28 -66.70 -17.54 -13.27
CA ASP A 28 -66.47 -18.95 -13.54
C ASP A 28 -65.53 -19.51 -12.45
N PRO A 29 -65.96 -20.46 -11.60
CA PRO A 29 -65.16 -20.91 -10.46
C PRO A 29 -64.03 -21.89 -10.83
N ASN A 30 -63.75 -22.15 -12.10
CA ASN A 30 -62.76 -23.17 -12.51
C ASN A 30 -61.64 -22.73 -13.46
N ARG A 31 -61.32 -21.44 -13.58
CA ARG A 31 -60.18 -21.01 -14.41
C ARG A 31 -58.95 -20.61 -13.59
N LEU A 32 -58.01 -21.56 -13.54
CA LEU A 32 -56.57 -21.41 -13.30
C LEU A 32 -56.19 -21.04 -11.86
N ARG A 33 -56.27 -22.03 -10.96
CA ARG A 33 -55.28 -22.11 -9.89
C ARG A 33 -53.90 -22.19 -10.53
N ALA A 34 -53.12 -21.12 -10.43
CA ALA A 34 -51.69 -21.20 -10.68
C ALA A 34 -51.14 -22.36 -9.83
N PRO A 35 -50.32 -23.24 -10.39
CA PRO A 35 -49.88 -24.39 -9.63
C PRO A 35 -49.00 -23.93 -8.46
N LEU A 36 -49.26 -24.47 -7.26
CA LEU A 36 -48.52 -24.21 -6.01
C LEU A 36 -46.99 -24.46 -6.11
N TRP A 37 -46.49 -24.99 -7.22
CA TRP A 37 -45.06 -25.16 -7.51
C TRP A 37 -44.40 -23.91 -8.10
N VAL A 38 -45.14 -22.98 -8.70
CA VAL A 38 -44.58 -21.75 -9.30
C VAL A 38 -44.24 -20.71 -8.23
N THR A 39 -44.97 -20.68 -7.11
CA THR A 39 -44.66 -19.77 -5.98
C THR A 39 -43.49 -20.26 -5.12
N ALA A 40 -43.24 -21.58 -5.07
CA ALA A 40 -42.16 -22.17 -4.27
C ALA A 40 -40.77 -22.06 -4.93
N GLN A 41 -40.69 -21.99 -6.26
CA GLN A 41 -39.42 -21.80 -6.98
C GLN A 41 -38.92 -20.35 -6.98
N VAL A 42 -39.83 -19.37 -7.00
CA VAL A 42 -39.47 -17.94 -6.96
C VAL A 42 -38.96 -17.53 -5.57
N GLN A 43 -39.42 -18.17 -4.50
CA GLN A 43 -38.93 -17.93 -3.13
C GLN A 43 -37.57 -18.60 -2.83
N ARG A 44 -37.15 -19.63 -3.59
CA ARG A 44 -35.87 -20.34 -3.40
C ARG A 44 -34.67 -19.68 -4.09
N LEU A 45 -34.89 -18.84 -5.09
CA LEU A 45 -33.83 -18.14 -5.83
C LEU A 45 -33.53 -16.73 -5.27
N TRP A 46 -34.42 -16.22 -4.42
CA TRP A 46 -34.35 -14.86 -3.86
C TRP A 46 -33.22 -14.62 -2.84
N PRO A 47 -32.87 -15.57 -1.95
CA PRO A 47 -31.79 -15.37 -0.99
C PRO A 47 -30.41 -15.36 -1.66
N GLY A 48 -30.18 -16.26 -2.62
CA GLY A 48 -28.90 -16.37 -3.34
C GLY A 48 -28.59 -15.15 -4.20
N MET A 49 -29.61 -14.60 -4.88
CA MET A 49 -29.47 -13.37 -5.67
C MET A 49 -29.16 -12.16 -4.77
N ARG A 50 -29.77 -12.06 -3.59
CA ARG A 50 -29.46 -10.99 -2.63
C ARG A 50 -28.05 -11.09 -2.08
N VAL A 51 -27.58 -12.29 -1.75
CA VAL A 51 -26.19 -12.51 -1.31
C VAL A 51 -25.21 -12.16 -2.42
N LEU A 52 -25.44 -12.60 -3.67
CA LEU A 52 -24.61 -12.26 -4.82
C LEU A 52 -24.58 -10.76 -5.12
N CYS A 53 -25.72 -10.08 -5.07
CA CYS A 53 -25.79 -8.63 -5.24
C CYS A 53 -25.13 -7.88 -4.07
N SER A 54 -25.26 -8.36 -2.83
CA SER A 54 -24.57 -7.78 -1.67
C SER A 54 -23.06 -7.98 -1.78
N VAL A 55 -22.58 -9.18 -2.10
CA VAL A 55 -21.15 -9.44 -2.31
C VAL A 55 -20.62 -8.61 -3.47
N GLY A 56 -21.32 -8.53 -4.60
CA GLY A 56 -20.95 -7.69 -5.73
C GLY A 56 -20.93 -6.19 -5.40
N PHE A 57 -21.86 -5.73 -4.55
CA PHE A 57 -21.89 -4.35 -4.06
C PHE A 57 -20.74 -4.07 -3.08
N PHE A 58 -20.39 -5.01 -2.19
CA PHE A 58 -19.26 -4.89 -1.28
C PHE A 58 -17.90 -4.97 -2.01
N VAL A 59 -17.77 -5.84 -3.03
CA VAL A 59 -16.59 -5.89 -3.91
C VAL A 59 -16.49 -4.62 -4.75
N GLY A 60 -17.61 -4.11 -5.27
CA GLY A 60 -17.67 -2.83 -5.97
C GLY A 60 -17.29 -1.64 -5.08
N LEU A 61 -17.70 -1.64 -3.81
CA LEU A 61 -17.31 -0.64 -2.80
C LEU A 61 -15.83 -0.76 -2.38
N LEU A 62 -15.27 -1.96 -2.31
CA LEU A 62 -13.82 -2.18 -2.10
C LEU A 62 -12.99 -1.62 -3.26
N HIS A 63 -13.52 -1.64 -4.48
CA HIS A 63 -12.87 -1.01 -5.64
C HIS A 63 -13.03 0.51 -5.71
N LEU A 64 -13.85 1.12 -4.84
CA LEU A 64 -14.09 2.56 -4.79
C LEU A 64 -13.20 3.30 -3.78
N SER A 65 -12.44 2.60 -2.93
CA SER A 65 -11.40 3.26 -2.13
C SER A 65 -10.16 3.52 -2.97
N SER A 66 -10.07 4.69 -3.61
CA SER A 66 -8.83 5.11 -4.27
C SER A 66 -7.77 5.36 -3.19
N SER A 67 -6.74 4.52 -3.13
CA SER A 67 -5.56 4.78 -2.30
C SER A 67 -4.65 5.80 -2.97
N LEU A 68 -4.01 6.64 -2.16
CA LEU A 68 -2.95 7.55 -2.61
C LEU A 68 -1.61 6.83 -2.57
N LEU A 69 -0.84 6.83 -3.65
CA LEU A 69 0.48 6.17 -3.71
C LEU A 69 1.61 7.20 -3.53
N LEU A 70 2.39 7.01 -2.47
CA LEU A 70 3.61 7.76 -2.17
C LEU A 70 4.84 6.99 -2.65
N GLY A 71 5.86 7.70 -3.13
CA GLY A 71 7.15 7.12 -3.48
C GLY A 71 8.33 7.98 -3.04
N ALA A 72 9.48 7.36 -2.80
CA ALA A 72 10.78 8.03 -2.72
C ALA A 72 11.77 7.33 -3.65
N PHE A 73 12.52 8.12 -4.41
CA PHE A 73 13.43 7.63 -5.43
C PHE A 73 14.71 8.47 -5.47
N ASN A 74 15.83 7.90 -5.01
CA ASN A 74 17.14 8.42 -5.35
C ASN A 74 17.39 8.15 -6.84
N ILE A 75 17.46 9.21 -7.65
CA ILE A 75 17.83 9.12 -9.06
C ILE A 75 19.27 9.61 -9.18
N LYS A 76 20.21 8.65 -9.22
CA LYS A 76 21.65 8.90 -9.24
C LYS A 76 22.04 10.09 -10.11
N THR A 77 22.55 11.15 -9.50
CA THR A 77 23.03 12.36 -10.18
C THR A 77 22.02 12.94 -11.18
N PHE A 78 20.75 13.07 -10.79
CA PHE A 78 19.73 13.65 -11.66
C PHE A 78 20.06 15.12 -11.98
N GLY A 79 20.31 15.41 -13.25
CA GLY A 79 20.70 16.73 -13.73
C GLY A 79 20.69 16.78 -15.25
N ASP A 80 21.26 17.85 -15.81
CA ASP A 80 21.12 18.17 -17.23
C ASP A 80 21.58 17.06 -18.19
N THR A 81 22.68 16.39 -17.88
CA THR A 81 23.19 15.27 -18.69
C THR A 81 22.16 14.15 -18.78
N LYS A 82 21.58 13.74 -17.64
CA LYS A 82 20.55 12.69 -17.60
C LYS A 82 19.27 13.17 -18.28
N ALA A 83 18.85 14.42 -18.02
CA ALA A 83 17.65 15.01 -18.60
C ALA A 83 17.73 15.24 -20.12
N SER A 84 18.94 15.28 -20.69
CA SER A 84 19.13 15.37 -22.14
C SER A 84 18.88 14.04 -22.87
N ASN A 85 18.84 12.92 -22.16
CA ASN A 85 18.63 11.59 -22.73
C ASN A 85 17.15 11.20 -22.69
N THR A 86 16.47 11.29 -23.84
CA THR A 86 15.04 11.00 -23.96
C THR A 86 14.68 9.59 -23.47
N THR A 87 15.51 8.58 -23.74
CA THR A 87 15.24 7.20 -23.29
C THR A 87 15.23 7.10 -21.77
N LEU A 88 16.16 7.75 -21.08
CA LEU A 88 16.17 7.78 -19.61
C LEU A 88 14.98 8.57 -19.07
N MET A 89 14.62 9.67 -19.73
CA MET A 89 13.46 10.49 -19.35
C MET A 89 12.13 9.76 -19.56
N ASP A 90 12.00 8.92 -20.59
CA ASP A 90 10.84 8.06 -20.81
C ASP A 90 10.68 7.05 -19.67
N VAL A 91 11.78 6.42 -19.23
CA VAL A 91 11.76 5.51 -18.08
C VAL A 91 11.42 6.27 -16.79
N ILE A 92 12.13 7.35 -16.48
CA ILE A 92 11.89 8.16 -15.28
C ILE A 92 10.44 8.65 -15.23
N SER A 93 9.91 9.17 -16.34
CA SER A 93 8.52 9.61 -16.43
C SER A 93 7.54 8.46 -16.24
N THR A 94 7.82 7.27 -16.78
CA THR A 94 7.00 6.07 -16.55
C THR A 94 6.98 5.70 -15.07
N VAL A 95 8.12 5.78 -14.37
CA VAL A 95 8.20 5.57 -12.92
C VAL A 95 7.40 6.64 -12.17
N VAL A 96 7.60 7.92 -12.48
CA VAL A 96 6.89 9.06 -11.85
C VAL A 96 5.37 8.94 -11.98
N HIS A 97 4.88 8.49 -13.15
CA HIS A 97 3.45 8.34 -13.41
C HIS A 97 2.76 7.26 -12.55
N ARG A 98 3.50 6.45 -11.80
CA ARG A 98 2.88 5.54 -10.83
C ARG A 98 2.33 6.25 -9.61
N TYR A 99 2.94 7.38 -9.23
CA TYR A 99 2.74 7.99 -7.92
C TYR A 99 1.77 9.16 -7.96
N ASP A 100 1.10 9.39 -6.84
CA ASP A 100 0.37 10.63 -6.55
C ASP A 100 1.32 11.69 -6.00
N VAL A 101 2.29 11.27 -5.19
CA VAL A 101 3.40 12.10 -4.71
C VAL A 101 4.68 11.26 -4.76
N ILE A 102 5.73 11.77 -5.39
CA ILE A 102 7.04 11.13 -5.41
C ILE A 102 8.12 12.14 -4.99
N LEU A 103 8.94 11.75 -4.02
CA LEU A 103 10.21 12.37 -3.71
C LEU A 103 11.28 11.89 -4.70
N ILE A 104 12.01 12.82 -5.29
CA ILE A 104 13.22 12.58 -6.08
C ILE A 104 14.41 13.20 -5.32
N GLN A 105 15.47 12.42 -5.16
CA GLN A 105 16.71 12.79 -4.47
C GLN A 105 17.89 12.76 -5.45
N GLU A 106 19.06 13.25 -5.03
CA GLU A 106 20.23 13.50 -5.89
C GLU A 106 19.97 14.46 -7.06
N VAL A 107 19.07 15.42 -6.88
CA VAL A 107 18.82 16.46 -7.89
C VAL A 107 19.97 17.48 -7.89
N ARG A 108 20.87 17.34 -8.85
CA ARG A 108 22.01 18.22 -9.11
C ARG A 108 21.68 19.19 -10.24
N ASP A 109 20.82 20.15 -9.92
CA ASP A 109 20.17 21.03 -10.89
C ASP A 109 20.05 22.46 -10.32
N ASN A 110 21.14 23.23 -10.40
CA ASN A 110 21.23 24.54 -9.76
C ASN A 110 20.24 25.56 -10.34
N ASP A 111 19.99 25.52 -11.65
CA ASP A 111 19.11 26.45 -12.38
C ASP A 111 17.72 25.88 -12.69
N LEU A 112 17.41 24.68 -12.17
CA LEU A 112 16.17 23.94 -12.37
C LEU A 112 15.86 23.56 -13.84
N SER A 113 16.87 23.58 -14.70
CA SER A 113 16.70 23.28 -16.13
C SER A 113 16.38 21.80 -16.38
N ALA A 114 17.01 20.87 -15.66
CA ALA A 114 16.71 19.44 -15.73
C ALA A 114 15.32 19.13 -15.18
N THR A 115 14.95 19.79 -14.08
CA THR A 115 13.63 19.73 -13.44
C THR A 115 12.55 20.21 -14.40
N LYS A 116 12.78 21.33 -15.09
CA LYS A 116 11.85 21.84 -16.12
C LYS A 116 11.65 20.83 -17.25
N LYS A 117 12.73 20.23 -17.77
CA LYS A 117 12.65 19.18 -18.79
C LYS A 117 11.86 17.96 -18.29
N LEU A 118 12.05 17.55 -17.03
CA LEU A 118 11.26 16.48 -16.42
C LEU A 118 9.77 16.83 -16.38
N MET A 119 9.42 18.02 -15.93
CA MET A 119 8.03 18.46 -15.86
C MET A 119 7.39 18.55 -17.25
N GLU A 120 8.10 19.05 -18.25
CA GLU A 120 7.66 19.03 -19.64
C GLU A 120 7.38 17.60 -20.13
N HIS A 121 8.26 16.65 -19.78
CA HIS A 121 8.11 15.26 -20.20
C HIS A 121 6.99 14.51 -19.47
N VAL A 122 6.83 14.75 -18.17
CA VAL A 122 5.75 14.18 -17.34
C VAL A 122 4.39 14.76 -17.72
N ASN A 123 4.32 16.04 -18.09
CA ASN A 123 3.06 16.71 -18.44
C ASN A 123 2.77 16.77 -19.96
N LYS A 124 3.46 15.97 -20.80
CA LYS A 124 3.18 15.90 -22.25
C LYS A 124 1.75 15.42 -22.60
N GLY A 125 1.09 14.72 -21.67
CA GLY A 125 -0.26 14.18 -21.84
C GLY A 125 -1.34 14.94 -21.08
N SER A 126 -2.35 14.22 -20.60
CA SER A 126 -3.43 14.77 -19.75
C SER A 126 -3.07 14.81 -18.25
N SER A 127 -1.90 14.27 -17.86
CA SER A 127 -1.41 14.34 -16.49
C SER A 127 -1.13 15.79 -16.09
N GLN A 128 -1.63 16.18 -14.91
CA GLN A 128 -1.33 17.47 -14.31
C GLN A 128 -0.49 17.28 -13.05
N PHE A 129 0.82 17.16 -13.24
CA PHE A 129 1.79 17.22 -12.15
C PHE A 129 2.22 18.66 -11.89
N SER A 130 2.34 18.99 -10.63
CA SER A 130 3.09 20.14 -10.14
C SER A 130 4.28 19.64 -9.32
N TYR A 131 5.14 20.56 -8.88
CA TYR A 131 6.30 20.22 -8.09
C TYR A 131 6.57 21.27 -7.02
N ILE A 132 7.32 20.87 -6.01
CA ILE A 132 7.98 21.75 -5.04
C ILE A 132 9.40 21.25 -4.82
N VAL A 133 10.35 22.17 -4.74
CA VAL A 133 11.79 21.86 -4.70
C VAL A 133 12.47 22.69 -3.62
N SER A 134 13.43 22.10 -2.90
CA SER A 134 14.26 22.82 -1.93
C SER A 134 15.29 23.71 -2.63
N GLU A 135 15.92 24.62 -1.88
CA GLU A 135 17.24 25.18 -2.18
C GLU A 135 18.31 24.07 -2.36
N PRO A 136 19.49 24.38 -2.96
CA PRO A 136 20.61 23.44 -2.95
C PRO A 136 21.12 23.25 -1.51
N LEU A 137 21.23 22.00 -1.08
CA LEU A 137 21.63 21.56 0.26
C LEU A 137 22.93 20.76 0.14
N GLY A 138 23.85 20.95 1.09
CA GLY A 138 25.17 20.36 1.05
C GLY A 138 26.23 21.24 1.70
N ARG A 139 27.07 20.67 2.58
CA ARG A 139 28.17 21.39 3.25
C ARG A 139 29.35 21.78 2.34
N SER A 140 29.34 21.34 1.09
CA SER A 140 30.43 21.54 0.14
C SER A 140 29.94 22.14 -1.16
N THR A 141 30.82 22.28 -2.16
CA THR A 141 30.42 22.65 -3.52
C THR A 141 29.58 21.57 -4.21
N TYR A 142 29.58 20.34 -3.68
CA TYR A 142 28.65 19.30 -4.05
C TYR A 142 27.35 19.50 -3.27
N THR A 143 26.34 20.03 -3.93
CA THR A 143 24.99 20.22 -3.40
C THR A 143 23.96 19.43 -4.22
N GLU A 144 22.85 19.13 -3.57
CA GLU A 144 21.68 18.45 -4.12
C GLU A 144 20.40 19.17 -3.72
N ARG A 145 19.28 18.85 -4.36
CA ARG A 145 17.95 19.32 -3.97
C ARG A 145 17.04 18.13 -3.67
N TYR A 146 16.08 18.34 -2.77
CA TYR A 146 14.89 17.49 -2.67
C TYR A 146 13.81 18.02 -3.61
N LEU A 147 13.25 17.14 -4.44
CA LEU A 147 12.21 17.48 -5.41
C LEU A 147 10.99 16.60 -5.19
N PHE A 148 9.87 17.18 -4.80
CA PHE A 148 8.59 16.48 -4.78
C PHE A 148 7.80 16.79 -6.05
N LEU A 149 7.42 15.75 -6.80
CA LEU A 149 6.41 15.84 -7.85
C LEU A 149 5.08 15.31 -7.31
N TYR A 150 3.98 15.97 -7.64
CA TYR A 150 2.67 15.56 -7.17
C TYR A 150 1.56 15.83 -8.17
N ARG A 151 0.56 14.95 -8.20
CA ARG A 151 -0.66 15.10 -9.00
C ARG A 151 -1.56 16.16 -8.36
N GLN A 152 -1.82 17.25 -9.08
CA GLN A 152 -2.67 18.34 -8.61
C GLN A 152 -4.12 17.89 -8.32
N ALA A 153 -4.58 16.85 -9.01
CA ALA A 153 -5.89 16.25 -8.78
C ALA A 153 -5.95 15.47 -7.45
N SER A 154 -4.82 14.98 -6.93
CA SER A 154 -4.77 14.12 -5.75
C SER A 154 -4.44 14.89 -4.47
N VAL A 155 -3.51 15.85 -4.55
CA VAL A 155 -3.03 16.63 -3.39
C VAL A 155 -2.68 18.07 -3.73
N SER A 156 -2.57 18.89 -2.69
CA SER A 156 -1.96 20.22 -2.73
C SER A 156 -0.96 20.41 -1.59
N VAL A 157 0.09 21.20 -1.85
CA VAL A 157 1.02 21.64 -0.79
C VAL A 157 0.33 22.66 0.10
N VAL A 158 0.38 22.44 1.41
CA VAL A 158 -0.17 23.36 2.42
C VAL A 158 0.90 24.35 2.88
N LYS A 159 2.06 23.83 3.28
CA LYS A 159 3.20 24.59 3.82
C LYS A 159 4.46 23.72 3.77
N ASN A 160 5.61 24.36 3.80
CA ASN A 160 6.92 23.72 3.80
C ASN A 160 7.93 24.58 4.55
N TYR A 161 9.06 23.96 4.94
CA TYR A 161 10.26 24.62 5.44
C TYR A 161 11.43 23.65 5.36
N THR A 162 12.64 24.18 5.30
CA THR A 162 13.86 23.41 5.51
C THR A 162 14.19 23.43 6.99
N TYR A 163 14.42 22.24 7.56
CA TYR A 163 14.87 22.11 8.95
C TYR A 163 16.29 22.68 9.09
N ASP A 164 16.60 23.19 10.27
CA ASP A 164 17.91 23.78 10.59
C ASP A 164 18.17 23.46 12.07
N ASP A 165 19.14 22.60 12.35
CA ASP A 165 19.58 22.25 13.71
C ASP A 165 20.77 23.08 14.20
N GLY A 166 21.21 24.07 13.42
CA GLY A 166 22.17 25.06 13.85
C GLY A 166 23.23 25.39 12.82
N CYS A 167 24.32 25.95 13.34
CA CYS A 167 25.34 26.58 12.52
C CYS A 167 26.30 25.57 11.89
N GLU A 168 26.37 25.55 10.55
CA GLU A 168 27.25 24.70 9.76
C GLU A 168 28.72 25.06 10.01
N SER A 169 29.04 26.36 10.02
CA SER A 169 30.42 26.84 10.26
C SER A 169 30.92 26.60 11.70
N CYS A 170 30.00 26.36 12.62
CA CYS A 170 30.28 26.12 14.04
C CYS A 170 30.44 24.62 14.35
N GLY A 171 30.13 23.74 13.39
CA GLY A 171 30.22 22.29 13.53
C GLY A 171 29.12 21.68 14.41
N THR A 172 28.01 22.40 14.64
CA THR A 172 26.86 21.92 15.42
C THR A 172 25.75 21.32 14.56
N ASP A 173 25.79 21.58 13.26
CA ASP A 173 24.87 20.99 12.28
C ASP A 173 25.11 19.48 12.15
N THR A 174 24.05 18.68 12.12
CA THR A 174 24.10 17.22 12.00
C THR A 174 23.97 16.74 10.56
N PHE A 175 23.18 17.44 9.74
CA PHE A 175 22.78 16.93 8.43
C PHE A 175 23.75 17.38 7.33
N MET A 176 24.14 16.46 6.44
CA MET A 176 24.81 16.87 5.20
C MET A 176 23.87 17.62 4.26
N ARG A 177 22.59 17.22 4.27
CA ARG A 177 21.49 17.81 3.50
C ARG A 177 20.28 17.89 4.41
N GLU A 178 19.90 19.10 4.78
CA GLU A 178 18.89 19.41 5.76
C GLU A 178 17.48 18.98 5.29
N PRO A 179 16.66 18.30 6.10
CA PRO A 179 15.34 17.84 5.67
C PRO A 179 14.42 18.97 5.17
N PHE A 180 14.00 18.88 3.91
CA PHE A 180 13.01 19.79 3.31
C PHE A 180 11.58 19.31 3.60
N VAL A 181 11.04 19.71 4.74
CA VAL A 181 9.76 19.23 5.26
C VAL A 181 8.57 19.85 4.49
N VAL A 182 7.67 19.00 3.97
CA VAL A 182 6.50 19.44 3.21
C VAL A 182 5.21 18.83 3.76
N MET A 183 4.22 19.66 4.07
CA MET A 183 2.86 19.21 4.39
C MET A 183 1.98 19.24 3.16
N PHE A 184 1.36 18.10 2.87
CA PHE A 184 0.34 17.96 1.83
C PHE A 184 -1.05 17.86 2.45
N SER A 185 -2.05 18.27 1.68
CA SER A 185 -3.46 17.97 1.96
C SER A 185 -4.08 17.17 0.83
N SER A 186 -4.97 16.26 1.17
CA SER A 186 -5.81 15.54 0.21
C SER A 186 -7.24 15.53 0.70
N LYS A 187 -8.17 15.74 -0.24
CA LYS A 187 -9.61 15.62 0.03
C LYS A 187 -10.10 14.17 -0.05
N TYR A 188 -9.24 13.25 -0.48
CA TYR A 188 -9.63 11.89 -0.84
C TYR A 188 -9.06 10.86 0.11
N THR A 189 -8.43 11.26 1.21
CA THR A 189 -7.71 10.35 2.12
C THR A 189 -8.24 10.39 3.54
N ALA A 190 -7.99 9.29 4.26
CA ALA A 190 -8.42 9.09 5.64
C ALA A 190 -7.97 10.19 6.61
N LEU A 191 -6.70 10.60 6.53
CA LEU A 191 -6.21 11.79 7.22
C LEU A 191 -6.13 12.92 6.17
N PRO A 192 -6.81 14.06 6.38
CA PRO A 192 -6.88 15.14 5.40
C PRO A 192 -5.54 15.83 5.09
N SER A 193 -4.56 15.69 5.97
CA SER A 193 -3.20 16.19 5.78
C SER A 193 -2.17 15.25 6.38
N PHE A 194 -1.01 15.23 5.73
CA PHE A 194 0.16 14.45 6.13
C PHE A 194 1.43 15.23 5.78
N THR A 195 2.48 15.00 6.54
CA THR A 195 3.78 15.64 6.39
C THR A 195 4.81 14.63 5.90
N LEU A 196 5.53 14.98 4.84
CA LEU A 196 6.64 14.24 4.29
C LEU A 196 7.96 14.90 4.73
N ILE A 197 8.83 14.12 5.35
CA ILE A 197 10.19 14.52 5.74
C ILE A 197 11.16 13.72 4.86
N PRO A 198 11.71 14.33 3.79
CA PRO A 198 12.69 13.68 2.95
C PRO A 198 14.03 13.58 3.69
N GLN A 199 14.76 12.48 3.50
CA GLN A 199 16.18 12.44 3.86
C GLN A 199 16.99 11.61 2.88
N HIS A 200 18.07 12.19 2.39
CA HIS A 200 19.18 11.51 1.74
C HIS A 200 20.39 11.67 2.66
N THR A 201 20.77 10.62 3.39
CA THR A 201 21.87 10.74 4.38
C THR A 201 23.24 10.71 3.73
N SER A 202 24.24 11.33 4.36
CA SER A 202 25.63 11.00 4.02
C SER A 202 25.95 9.56 4.47
N PRO A 203 26.52 8.68 3.63
CA PRO A 203 26.85 7.31 4.03
C PRO A 203 27.74 7.24 5.28
N ASP A 204 28.72 8.16 5.38
CA ASP A 204 29.64 8.22 6.52
C ASP A 204 28.98 8.70 7.82
N LEU A 205 27.81 9.35 7.72
CA LEU A 205 27.05 9.90 8.85
C LEU A 205 25.67 9.26 8.99
N ALA A 206 25.43 8.12 8.32
CA ALA A 206 24.09 7.52 8.23
C ALA A 206 23.46 7.26 9.60
N VAL A 207 24.24 6.79 10.57
CA VAL A 207 23.77 6.56 11.96
C VAL A 207 23.35 7.89 12.62
N ALA A 208 24.21 8.91 12.57
CA ALA A 208 23.97 10.19 13.22
C ALA A 208 22.80 10.96 12.60
N GLU A 209 22.75 11.05 11.27
CA GLU A 209 21.66 11.73 10.56
C GLU A 209 20.32 11.00 10.74
N THR A 210 20.31 9.66 10.69
CA THR A 210 19.08 8.88 10.91
C THR A 210 18.58 9.01 12.35
N ASP A 211 19.48 9.07 13.35
CA ASP A 211 19.09 9.38 14.73
C ASP A 211 18.47 10.78 14.86
N ALA A 212 19.10 11.78 14.26
CA ALA A 212 18.67 13.18 14.33
C ALA A 212 17.28 13.43 13.69
N LEU A 213 16.83 12.57 12.76
CA LEU A 213 15.45 12.61 12.25
C LEU A 213 14.39 12.50 13.36
N TYR A 214 14.71 11.90 14.51
CA TYR A 214 13.85 11.92 15.70
C TYR A 214 13.55 13.36 16.17
N ASP A 215 14.56 14.22 16.16
CA ASP A 215 14.45 15.61 16.60
C ASP A 215 13.69 16.45 15.55
N VAL A 216 13.84 16.13 14.26
CA VAL A 216 13.04 16.74 13.17
C VAL A 216 11.55 16.44 13.36
N VAL A 217 11.19 15.20 13.69
CA VAL A 217 9.80 14.83 14.01
C VAL A 217 9.29 15.62 15.21
N THR A 218 10.13 15.83 16.22
CA THR A 218 9.79 16.62 17.41
C THR A 218 9.57 18.09 17.08
N ASP A 219 10.39 18.68 16.20
CA ASP A 219 10.19 20.05 15.68
C ASP A 219 8.88 20.12 14.88
N VAL A 220 8.60 19.19 13.96
CA VAL A 220 7.34 19.18 13.19
C VAL A 220 6.12 19.11 14.10
N ARG A 221 6.14 18.24 15.13
CA ARG A 221 5.06 18.13 16.12
C ARG A 221 4.83 19.46 16.83
N THR A 222 5.89 20.11 17.26
CA THR A 222 5.83 21.39 17.99
C THR A 222 5.38 22.53 17.09
N ARG A 223 5.97 22.64 15.90
CA ARG A 223 5.77 23.72 14.94
C ARG A 223 4.40 23.67 14.30
N TRP A 224 3.92 22.47 13.94
CA TRP A 224 2.73 22.29 13.11
C TRP A 224 1.58 21.56 13.79
N ASN A 225 1.76 21.11 15.04
CA ASN A 225 0.75 20.40 15.82
C ASN A 225 0.16 19.20 15.04
N THR A 226 1.03 18.40 14.43
CA THR A 226 0.67 17.21 13.67
C THR A 226 1.54 16.03 14.07
N ASN A 227 0.96 14.84 14.05
CA ASN A 227 1.66 13.57 14.16
C ASN A 227 1.37 12.67 12.94
N ASN A 228 0.82 13.21 11.85
CA ASN A 228 0.63 12.49 10.60
C ASN A 228 1.89 12.63 9.74
N ILE A 229 2.96 11.93 10.13
CA ILE A 229 4.30 12.15 9.58
C ILE A 229 4.82 10.86 8.93
N VAL A 230 5.35 11.00 7.71
CA VAL A 230 6.11 10.02 6.96
C VAL A 230 7.52 10.56 6.74
N LEU A 231 8.54 9.80 7.14
CA LEU A 231 9.92 10.03 6.77
C LEU A 231 10.27 9.05 5.65
N LEU A 232 10.92 9.53 4.59
CA LEU A 232 11.18 8.72 3.39
C LEU A 232 12.42 9.18 2.63
N GLY A 233 13.10 8.23 1.99
CA GLY A 233 14.27 8.49 1.15
C GLY A 233 15.40 7.50 1.35
N ASP A 234 16.53 7.76 0.71
CA ASP A 234 17.79 7.04 0.86
C ASP A 234 18.45 7.37 2.21
N PHE A 235 18.19 6.53 3.21
CA PHE A 235 18.75 6.72 4.55
C PHE A 235 20.15 6.10 4.67
N ASN A 236 20.66 5.44 3.62
CA ASN A 236 21.83 4.56 3.72
C ASN A 236 21.70 3.57 4.90
N ALA A 237 20.48 3.20 5.30
CA ALA A 237 20.21 2.53 6.56
C ALA A 237 20.36 1.00 6.47
N GLY A 238 21.57 0.51 6.19
CA GLY A 238 21.85 -0.92 6.13
C GLY A 238 23.27 -1.25 5.67
N CYS A 239 23.52 -2.54 5.45
CA CYS A 239 24.81 -3.04 4.99
C CYS A 239 25.97 -2.53 5.86
N THR A 240 26.97 -1.88 5.26
CA THR A 240 28.17 -1.40 5.97
C THR A 240 27.98 -0.05 6.66
N TYR A 241 26.92 0.68 6.33
CA TYR A 241 26.69 2.04 6.85
C TYR A 241 25.90 2.03 8.16
N VAL A 242 24.98 1.07 8.34
CA VAL A 242 24.26 0.85 9.60
C VAL A 242 24.13 -0.67 9.84
N SER A 243 24.85 -1.20 10.83
CA SER A 243 24.95 -2.64 11.07
C SER A 243 24.94 -3.00 12.56
N GLY A 244 24.55 -4.24 12.88
CA GLY A 244 24.69 -4.77 14.25
C GLY A 244 24.15 -3.83 15.33
N SER A 245 25.02 -3.39 16.23
CA SER A 245 24.72 -2.50 17.36
C SER A 245 24.43 -1.04 16.97
N ASP A 246 24.72 -0.61 15.73
CA ASP A 246 24.43 0.75 15.28
C ASP A 246 22.93 1.08 15.37
N TRP A 247 22.08 0.08 15.13
CA TRP A 247 20.63 0.20 15.25
C TRP A 247 20.16 0.59 16.66
N GLU A 248 20.92 0.26 17.70
CA GLU A 248 20.59 0.61 19.08
C GLU A 248 20.89 2.08 19.40
N GLN A 249 21.68 2.76 18.56
CA GLN A 249 22.01 4.17 18.70
C GLN A 249 20.98 5.09 18.05
N ILE A 250 20.08 4.55 17.21
CA ILE A 250 19.12 5.32 16.43
C ILE A 250 17.78 5.37 17.19
N ARG A 251 17.44 6.52 17.77
CA ARG A 251 16.16 6.76 18.47
C ARG A 251 14.96 6.51 17.57
N LEU A 252 15.05 6.90 16.29
CA LEU A 252 14.01 6.64 15.28
C LEU A 252 13.73 5.13 15.08
N PHE A 253 14.66 4.24 15.43
CA PHE A 253 14.50 2.78 15.32
C PHE A 253 14.15 2.11 16.66
N THR A 254 14.76 2.58 17.75
CA THR A 254 14.55 2.01 19.08
C THR A 254 13.19 2.38 19.67
N ASP A 255 12.70 3.60 19.41
CA ASP A 255 11.35 4.04 19.80
C ASP A 255 10.27 3.34 18.93
N LYS A 256 9.39 2.59 19.61
CA LYS A 256 8.33 1.79 18.98
C LYS A 256 7.12 2.60 18.53
N SER A 257 7.11 3.92 18.74
CA SER A 257 6.15 4.84 18.13
C SER A 257 6.43 5.13 16.66
N PHE A 258 7.62 4.72 16.17
CA PHE A 258 8.00 4.76 14.76
C PHE A 258 7.94 3.37 14.14
N HIS A 259 7.37 3.30 12.95
CA HIS A 259 7.16 2.06 12.22
C HIS A 259 7.94 2.10 10.91
N TRP A 260 8.99 1.28 10.84
CA TRP A 260 9.80 1.09 9.65
C TRP A 260 9.09 0.13 8.70
N LEU A 261 8.58 0.65 7.59
CA LEU A 261 7.72 -0.10 6.69
C LEU A 261 8.51 -0.86 5.61
N ILE A 262 9.68 -0.35 5.23
CA ILE A 262 10.64 -1.09 4.39
C ILE A 262 11.56 -1.90 5.32
N PRO A 263 11.52 -3.24 5.27
CA PRO A 263 12.24 -4.09 6.21
C PRO A 263 13.75 -4.14 5.92
N ASN A 264 14.55 -4.50 6.93
CA ASN A 264 16.00 -4.69 6.81
C ASN A 264 16.40 -5.83 5.84
N THR A 265 15.44 -6.65 5.40
CA THR A 265 15.65 -7.71 4.42
C THR A 265 15.35 -7.28 2.98
N ALA A 266 14.90 -6.04 2.77
CA ALA A 266 14.63 -5.51 1.44
C ALA A 266 15.95 -5.23 0.69
N ASP A 267 15.90 -5.36 -0.62
CA ASP A 267 16.93 -4.87 -1.51
C ASP A 267 16.39 -3.64 -2.23
N THR A 268 16.94 -2.46 -1.95
CA THR A 268 16.55 -1.20 -2.59
C THR A 268 17.55 -0.77 -3.65
N THR A 269 18.49 -1.66 -4.03
CA THR A 269 19.56 -1.33 -4.96
C THR A 269 19.35 -2.00 -6.32
N VAL A 270 19.58 -1.25 -7.39
CA VAL A 270 19.63 -1.79 -8.76
C VAL A 270 20.97 -2.49 -8.99
N SER A 271 22.01 -2.09 -8.26
CA SER A 271 23.37 -2.63 -8.38
C SER A 271 23.46 -4.11 -7.96
N HIS A 272 24.67 -4.68 -7.96
CA HIS A 272 24.89 -6.06 -7.52
C HIS A 272 24.92 -6.23 -5.99
N THR A 273 24.68 -5.17 -5.23
CA THR A 273 24.49 -5.22 -3.79
C THR A 273 23.13 -5.80 -3.41
N ASN A 274 22.92 -6.04 -2.12
CA ASN A 274 21.61 -6.39 -1.56
C ASN A 274 21.47 -5.62 -0.25
N CYS A 275 20.99 -4.38 -0.35
CA CYS A 275 21.04 -3.41 0.75
C CYS A 275 19.70 -2.66 0.92
N PRO A 276 19.20 -2.50 2.16
CA PRO A 276 17.97 -1.78 2.46
C PRO A 276 18.25 -0.29 2.73
N TYR A 277 18.86 0.41 1.78
CA TYR A 277 19.27 1.80 1.99
C TYR A 277 18.07 2.76 2.05
N ASP A 278 17.11 2.57 1.15
CA ASP A 278 15.94 3.42 1.01
C ASP A 278 14.83 2.98 1.97
N ARG A 279 14.23 3.94 2.68
CA ARG A 279 13.33 3.66 3.79
C ARG A 279 12.06 4.48 3.70
N ILE A 280 11.02 3.92 4.32
CA ILE A 280 9.79 4.60 4.67
C ILE A 280 9.53 4.31 6.14
N VAL A 281 9.46 5.36 6.95
CA VAL A 281 9.19 5.30 8.39
C VAL A 281 7.98 6.17 8.68
N VAL A 282 7.03 5.65 9.43
CA VAL A 282 5.81 6.40 9.78
C VAL A 282 5.61 6.46 11.29
N THR A 283 4.99 7.54 11.72
CA THR A 283 4.52 7.72 13.11
C THR A 283 3.27 6.88 13.37
N ALA A 284 3.01 6.53 14.64
CA ALA A 284 1.87 5.70 15.03
C ALA A 284 0.49 6.22 14.57
N ASP A 285 0.29 7.55 14.50
CA ASP A 285 -0.96 8.12 13.99
C ASP A 285 -1.05 8.01 12.46
N MET A 286 0.07 8.26 11.77
CA MET A 286 0.14 8.09 10.32
C MET A 286 -0.10 6.64 9.90
N LEU A 287 0.37 5.66 10.69
CA LEU A 287 0.17 4.24 10.43
C LEU A 287 -1.32 3.85 10.29
N LYS A 288 -2.23 4.55 10.98
CA LYS A 288 -3.68 4.27 10.92
C LYS A 288 -4.27 4.50 9.53
N GLY A 289 -3.64 5.35 8.71
CA GLY A 289 -4.04 5.58 7.34
C GLY A 289 -3.25 4.78 6.31
N VAL A 290 -2.28 3.94 6.72
CA VAL A 290 -1.49 3.12 5.79
C VAL A 290 -2.30 1.90 5.35
N VAL A 291 -2.30 1.61 4.04
CA VAL A 291 -2.85 0.33 3.54
C VAL A 291 -1.92 -0.79 3.99
N HIS A 292 -2.49 -1.79 4.67
CA HIS A 292 -1.72 -2.90 5.23
C HIS A 292 -0.87 -3.60 4.15
N SER A 293 0.41 -3.86 4.47
CA SER A 293 1.38 -4.52 3.58
C SER A 293 1.60 -3.84 2.22
N SER A 294 1.23 -2.57 2.05
CA SER A 294 1.44 -1.85 0.80
C SER A 294 2.85 -1.30 0.60
N ALA A 295 3.66 -1.22 1.66
CA ALA A 295 5.01 -0.70 1.57
C ALA A 295 5.93 -1.71 0.87
N GLN A 296 6.54 -1.30 -0.23
CA GLN A 296 7.36 -2.20 -1.05
C GLN A 296 8.46 -1.46 -1.82
N VAL A 297 9.40 -2.24 -2.35
CA VAL A 297 10.39 -1.77 -3.33
C VAL A 297 9.79 -1.95 -4.72
N TYR A 298 9.84 -0.91 -5.55
CA TYR A 298 9.43 -0.99 -6.94
C TYR A 298 10.63 -1.29 -7.85
N ASP A 299 10.76 -2.55 -8.24
CA ASP A 299 11.74 -3.01 -9.21
C ASP A 299 11.34 -2.60 -10.64
N PHE A 300 11.66 -1.36 -11.02
CA PHE A 300 11.38 -0.83 -12.35
C PHE A 300 12.17 -1.55 -13.45
N MET A 301 13.31 -2.17 -13.13
CA MET A 301 14.09 -2.95 -14.09
C MET A 301 13.29 -4.18 -14.52
N ALA A 302 12.74 -4.93 -13.57
CA ALA A 302 11.91 -6.09 -13.85
C ALA A 302 10.57 -5.70 -14.49
N ASP A 303 9.90 -4.66 -13.97
CA ASP A 303 8.57 -4.28 -14.47
C ASP A 303 8.62 -3.74 -15.90
N LEU A 304 9.62 -2.94 -16.23
CA LEU A 304 9.81 -2.36 -17.56
C LEU A 304 10.71 -3.20 -18.47
N ARG A 305 11.18 -4.36 -18.00
CA ARG A 305 12.04 -5.32 -18.72
C ARG A 305 13.32 -4.66 -19.26
N LEU A 306 13.96 -3.85 -18.44
CA LEU A 306 15.20 -3.16 -18.79
C LEU A 306 16.40 -4.10 -18.66
N SER A 307 17.45 -3.86 -19.45
CA SER A 307 18.76 -4.44 -19.16
C SER A 307 19.34 -3.82 -17.89
N GLN A 308 20.25 -4.56 -17.24
CA GLN A 308 21.00 -4.05 -16.07
C GLN A 308 21.66 -2.70 -16.37
N ASP A 309 22.31 -2.57 -17.53
CA ASP A 309 23.00 -1.34 -17.92
C ASP A 309 22.05 -0.15 -18.08
N LEU A 310 20.87 -0.39 -18.67
CA LEU A 310 19.87 0.67 -18.84
C LEU A 310 19.23 1.04 -17.49
N ALA A 311 19.00 0.06 -16.61
CA ALA A 311 18.50 0.32 -15.27
C ALA A 311 19.50 1.15 -14.45
N LEU A 312 20.79 0.78 -14.48
CA LEU A 312 21.86 1.54 -13.82
C LEU A 312 22.06 2.94 -14.43
N ALA A 313 21.80 3.11 -15.73
CA ALA A 313 21.80 4.44 -16.35
C ALA A 313 20.65 5.32 -15.84
N VAL A 314 19.52 4.73 -15.43
CA VAL A 314 18.41 5.42 -14.77
C VAL A 314 18.77 5.75 -13.32
N SER A 315 19.08 4.75 -12.50
CA SER A 315 19.58 4.92 -11.13
C SER A 315 20.20 3.62 -10.60
N ASP A 316 21.04 3.73 -9.58
CA ASP A 316 21.52 2.58 -8.78
C ASP A 316 20.62 2.22 -7.60
N HIS A 317 19.53 2.97 -7.39
CA HIS A 317 18.49 2.69 -6.39
C HIS A 317 17.16 2.34 -7.05
N PHE A 318 16.34 1.54 -6.38
CA PHE A 318 14.93 1.33 -6.70
C PHE A 318 14.08 2.28 -5.86
N PRO A 319 12.95 2.81 -6.40
CA PRO A 319 11.99 3.51 -5.57
C PRO A 319 11.44 2.62 -4.45
N VAL A 320 11.22 3.21 -3.28
CA VAL A 320 10.38 2.64 -2.22
C VAL A 320 9.02 3.33 -2.25
N GLU A 321 7.95 2.56 -2.08
CA GLU A 321 6.58 3.05 -2.22
C GLU A 321 5.67 2.64 -1.07
N LEU A 322 4.60 3.41 -0.85
CA LEU A 322 3.62 3.21 0.22
C LEU A 322 2.23 3.65 -0.25
N ALA A 323 1.22 2.80 -0.07
CA ALA A 323 -0.16 3.18 -0.35
C ALA A 323 -0.89 3.65 0.92
N TYR A 324 -1.69 4.68 0.75
CA TYR A 324 -2.37 5.41 1.81
C TYR A 324 -3.88 5.41 1.58
N ILE A 325 -4.66 5.11 2.62
CA ILE A 325 -6.10 4.80 2.54
C ILE A 325 -6.90 6.02 2.09
N GLY A 326 -7.74 5.80 1.07
CA GLY A 326 -8.73 6.77 0.62
C GLY A 326 -9.94 6.91 1.55
N GLU A 327 -10.63 8.05 1.53
CA GLU A 327 -11.79 8.40 2.38
C GLU A 327 -12.89 7.33 2.39
N ILE A 328 -13.14 6.69 1.24
CA ILE A 328 -14.16 5.64 1.07
C ILE A 328 -13.76 4.33 1.79
N GLY A 329 -12.47 4.12 2.09
CA GLY A 329 -11.96 2.96 2.81
C GLY A 329 -12.35 2.93 4.30
N ILE A 330 -12.48 4.09 4.96
CA ILE A 330 -12.76 4.14 6.42
C ILE A 330 -14.19 3.67 6.73
N SER A 331 -15.17 4.04 5.91
CA SER A 331 -16.59 3.67 6.15
C SER A 331 -16.79 2.15 6.07
N MET A 332 -15.98 1.46 5.26
CA MET A 332 -15.95 -0.01 5.22
C MET A 332 -15.05 -0.62 6.30
N TYR A 333 -13.84 -0.10 6.52
CA TYR A 333 -12.87 -0.70 7.47
C TYR A 333 -13.32 -0.58 8.93
N MET A 334 -13.85 0.58 9.34
CA MET A 334 -14.42 0.75 10.69
C MET A 334 -15.72 -0.05 10.89
N ARG A 335 -16.42 -0.42 9.82
CA ARG A 335 -17.62 -1.27 9.90
C ARG A 335 -17.30 -2.75 9.73
N SER A 336 -16.20 -3.14 9.10
CA SER A 336 -15.87 -4.55 8.88
C SER A 336 -15.50 -5.26 10.17
N ASP A 337 -14.75 -4.64 11.08
CA ASP A 337 -14.37 -5.30 12.34
C ASP A 337 -15.59 -5.58 13.23
N PHE A 338 -16.53 -4.65 13.29
CA PHE A 338 -17.76 -4.83 14.07
C PHE A 338 -18.77 -5.78 13.40
N TRP A 339 -18.82 -5.80 12.06
CA TRP A 339 -19.73 -6.67 11.32
C TRP A 339 -19.18 -8.07 11.08
N MET A 340 -17.87 -8.29 10.91
CA MET A 340 -17.30 -9.63 10.74
C MET A 340 -17.51 -10.47 11.99
N ASP A 341 -17.29 -9.93 13.19
CA ASP A 341 -17.56 -10.65 14.42
C ASP A 341 -19.05 -10.96 14.60
N SER A 342 -19.93 -10.00 14.28
CA SER A 342 -21.38 -10.18 14.33
C SER A 342 -21.90 -11.15 13.25
N PHE A 343 -21.33 -11.12 12.06
CA PHE A 343 -21.70 -11.95 10.91
C PHE A 343 -21.18 -13.37 11.06
N VAL A 344 -19.92 -13.56 11.48
CA VAL A 344 -19.33 -14.87 11.81
C VAL A 344 -20.07 -15.49 13.00
N MET A 345 -20.42 -14.71 14.04
CA MET A 345 -21.26 -15.22 15.14
C MET A 345 -22.68 -15.57 14.70
N LYS A 346 -23.29 -14.80 13.80
CA LYS A 346 -24.64 -15.11 13.28
C LYS A 346 -24.62 -16.31 12.33
N LEU A 347 -23.59 -16.45 11.50
CA LEU A 347 -23.38 -17.61 10.63
C LEU A 347 -23.12 -18.88 11.43
N THR A 348 -22.26 -18.83 12.45
CA THR A 348 -22.00 -19.98 13.33
C THR A 348 -23.24 -20.37 14.12
N LYS A 349 -24.01 -19.41 14.65
CA LYS A 349 -25.31 -19.70 15.28
C LYS A 349 -26.32 -20.28 14.30
N PHE A 350 -26.42 -19.71 13.09
CA PHE A 350 -27.32 -20.21 12.04
C PHE A 350 -26.95 -21.64 11.61
N TRP A 351 -25.66 -21.94 11.49
CA TRP A 351 -25.15 -23.27 11.14
C TRP A 351 -25.35 -24.28 12.27
N MET A 352 -25.15 -23.88 13.52
CA MET A 352 -25.46 -24.70 14.70
C MET A 352 -26.97 -25.01 14.79
N SER A 353 -27.84 -24.05 14.48
CA SER A 353 -29.30 -24.30 14.40
C SER A 353 -29.73 -25.11 13.18
N ALA A 354 -29.05 -24.98 12.03
CA ALA A 354 -29.33 -25.74 10.82
C ALA A 354 -28.83 -27.21 10.92
N SER A 355 -27.79 -27.46 11.72
CA SER A 355 -27.27 -28.82 11.96
C SER A 355 -28.22 -29.74 12.76
N LEU A 356 -29.30 -29.19 13.33
CA LEU A 356 -30.34 -29.92 14.04
C LEU A 356 -31.56 -30.28 13.16
N LEU A 357 -31.66 -29.76 11.94
CA LEU A 357 -32.73 -30.09 10.99
C LEU A 357 -32.15 -30.49 9.63
N GLU A 358 -32.07 -31.80 9.46
CA GLU A 358 -31.99 -32.56 8.21
C GLU A 358 -30.73 -32.44 7.33
N ARG A 359 -30.15 -33.64 7.13
CA ARG A 359 -29.11 -34.00 6.17
C ARG A 359 -29.61 -33.81 4.73
N SER A 360 -29.57 -32.59 4.18
CA SER A 360 -29.77 -32.38 2.73
C SER A 360 -29.23 -31.03 2.24
N PHE A 361 -27.97 -30.67 2.52
CA PHE A 361 -27.32 -29.52 1.86
C PHE A 361 -25.82 -29.74 1.60
N SER A 362 -25.50 -30.73 0.75
CA SER A 362 -24.12 -31.03 0.33
C SER A 362 -23.64 -30.27 -0.91
N ILE A 363 -24.22 -29.12 -1.26
CA ILE A 363 -23.74 -28.31 -2.40
C ILE A 363 -23.49 -26.87 -1.98
N VAL A 364 -24.39 -26.27 -1.17
CA VAL A 364 -24.25 -24.89 -0.69
C VAL A 364 -23.12 -24.74 0.35
N GLY A 365 -22.92 -25.75 1.21
CA GLY A 365 -21.80 -25.77 2.15
C GLY A 365 -20.44 -25.86 1.45
N PHE A 366 -20.35 -26.64 0.37
CA PHE A 366 -19.16 -26.72 -0.47
C PHE A 366 -18.93 -25.41 -1.25
N LEU A 367 -19.98 -24.78 -1.79
CA LEU A 367 -19.88 -23.48 -2.45
C LEU A 367 -19.48 -22.34 -1.50
N ILE A 368 -19.89 -22.37 -0.23
CA ILE A 368 -19.47 -21.37 0.77
C ILE A 368 -18.03 -21.62 1.22
N MET A 369 -17.59 -22.88 1.35
CA MET A 369 -16.18 -23.18 1.59
C MET A 369 -15.31 -22.88 0.37
N ASP A 370 -15.78 -23.13 -0.85
CA ASP A 370 -15.09 -22.75 -2.08
C ASP A 370 -15.10 -21.23 -2.29
N LEU A 371 -16.13 -20.51 -1.85
CA LEU A 371 -16.17 -19.05 -1.89
C LEU A 371 -15.30 -18.44 -0.78
N ALA A 372 -15.28 -19.02 0.42
CA ALA A 372 -14.36 -18.63 1.47
C ALA A 372 -12.91 -18.94 1.08
N ASP A 373 -12.65 -20.09 0.46
CA ASP A 373 -11.34 -20.46 -0.06
C ASP A 373 -10.99 -19.65 -1.32
N ALA A 374 -11.96 -19.25 -2.15
CA ALA A 374 -11.76 -18.33 -3.26
C ALA A 374 -11.51 -16.89 -2.80
N VAL A 375 -12.18 -16.41 -1.76
CA VAL A 375 -11.92 -15.10 -1.13
C VAL A 375 -10.56 -15.13 -0.42
N THR A 376 -10.22 -16.22 0.25
CA THR A 376 -8.89 -16.41 0.86
C THR A 376 -7.82 -16.57 -0.22
N ARG A 377 -8.13 -17.14 -1.39
CA ARG A 377 -7.27 -17.20 -2.57
C ARG A 377 -7.20 -15.88 -3.32
N VAL A 378 -8.21 -15.03 -3.33
CA VAL A 378 -8.15 -13.67 -3.90
C VAL A 378 -7.30 -12.75 -3.01
N VAL A 379 -7.39 -12.95 -1.68
CA VAL A 379 -6.50 -12.30 -0.69
C VAL A 379 -5.07 -12.89 -0.72
N ARG A 380 -4.88 -14.17 -1.13
CA ARG A 380 -3.55 -14.82 -1.31
C ARG A 380 -3.02 -14.84 -2.74
N HIS A 381 -3.82 -14.43 -3.73
CA HIS A 381 -3.48 -14.26 -5.15
C HIS A 381 -3.81 -12.84 -5.56
N ASP A 382 -3.34 -11.91 -4.73
CA ASP A 382 -2.83 -10.66 -5.23
C ASP A 382 -1.85 -10.96 -6.40
N PRO A 383 -1.93 -10.25 -7.54
CA PRO A 383 -0.96 -10.34 -8.63
C PRO A 383 0.52 -10.27 -8.17
N VAL A 384 0.77 -9.75 -6.97
CA VAL A 384 2.09 -9.70 -6.31
C VAL A 384 2.58 -11.08 -5.81
N VAL A 385 1.72 -11.97 -5.31
CA VAL A 385 2.14 -13.30 -4.79
C VAL A 385 2.36 -14.31 -5.93
N ALA A 386 1.63 -14.17 -7.04
CA ALA A 386 1.84 -14.97 -8.26
C ALA A 386 3.20 -14.66 -8.92
N ARG A 387 3.66 -13.40 -8.89
CA ARG A 387 5.02 -13.01 -9.34
C ARG A 387 6.11 -13.60 -8.44
N TYR A 388 5.88 -13.67 -7.12
CA TYR A 388 6.82 -14.27 -6.17
C TYR A 388 6.99 -15.80 -6.36
N ARG A 389 5.90 -16.52 -6.67
CA ARG A 389 5.96 -17.95 -7.02
C ARG A 389 6.67 -18.22 -8.34
N HIS A 390 6.50 -17.35 -9.33
CA HIS A 390 7.19 -17.49 -10.61
C HIS A 390 8.70 -17.20 -10.49
N GLN A 391 9.09 -16.20 -9.68
CA GLN A 391 10.49 -15.86 -9.39
C GLN A 391 11.19 -16.88 -8.48
N THR A 392 10.50 -17.49 -7.52
CA THR A 392 11.05 -18.59 -6.70
C THR A 392 11.16 -19.90 -7.48
N ALA A 393 10.28 -20.14 -8.47
CA ALA A 393 10.39 -21.28 -9.39
C ALA A 393 11.56 -21.13 -10.37
N THR A 394 11.81 -19.94 -10.94
CA THR A 394 13.00 -19.67 -11.78
C THR A 394 14.30 -19.63 -10.96
N ARG A 395 14.27 -19.20 -9.69
CA ARG A 395 15.43 -19.33 -8.79
C ARG A 395 15.73 -20.78 -8.41
N ARG A 396 14.71 -21.65 -8.26
CA ARG A 396 14.90 -23.09 -8.02
C ARG A 396 15.46 -23.82 -9.23
N THR A 397 15.00 -23.52 -10.45
CA THR A 397 15.58 -24.10 -11.67
C THR A 397 17.00 -23.60 -11.92
N GLY A 398 17.29 -22.32 -11.68
CA GLY A 398 18.65 -21.78 -11.77
C GLY A 398 19.62 -22.24 -10.67
N ALA A 399 19.10 -22.63 -9.49
CA ALA A 399 19.91 -23.25 -8.43
C ALA A 399 20.21 -24.71 -8.73
N LEU A 400 19.23 -25.49 -9.23
CA LEU A 400 19.44 -26.86 -9.68
C LEU A 400 20.38 -26.93 -10.89
N GLN A 401 20.27 -26.00 -11.85
CA GLN A 401 21.15 -25.94 -13.01
C GLN A 401 22.61 -25.60 -12.63
N ARG A 402 22.82 -24.68 -11.67
CA ARG A 402 24.14 -24.39 -11.09
C ARG A 402 24.71 -25.53 -10.25
N GLU A 403 23.86 -26.31 -9.57
CA GLU A 403 24.28 -27.53 -8.86
C GLU A 403 24.70 -28.66 -9.82
N THR A 404 24.14 -28.67 -11.03
CA THR A 404 24.47 -29.65 -12.08
C THR A 404 25.72 -29.23 -12.87
N GLU A 405 25.96 -27.92 -13.03
CA GLU A 405 27.20 -27.36 -13.60
C GLU A 405 28.39 -27.43 -12.62
N TRP A 406 28.17 -27.23 -11.32
CA TRP A 406 29.21 -27.39 -10.29
C TRP A 406 29.69 -28.84 -10.18
N LYS A 407 28.79 -29.83 -10.31
CA LYS A 407 29.13 -31.26 -10.27
C LYS A 407 29.89 -31.77 -11.51
N ASN A 408 29.97 -30.99 -12.59
CA ASN A 408 30.61 -31.38 -13.85
C ASN A 408 31.84 -30.53 -14.23
N SER A 409 32.34 -29.66 -13.34
CA SER A 409 33.56 -28.87 -13.58
C SER A 409 34.84 -29.69 -13.28
N PRO A 410 35.90 -29.65 -14.12
CA PRO A 410 37.13 -30.42 -13.91
C PRO A 410 38.06 -29.90 -12.79
N GLN A 411 37.59 -29.00 -11.93
CA GLN A 411 38.40 -28.38 -10.89
C GLN A 411 37.70 -28.50 -9.54
N CYS A 412 37.85 -29.63 -8.87
CA CYS A 412 37.76 -29.78 -7.40
C CYS A 412 38.03 -31.25 -7.03
N SER A 413 39.28 -31.70 -7.18
CA SER A 413 39.78 -32.93 -6.57
C SER A 413 40.34 -32.61 -5.19
N GLY A 414 39.53 -32.81 -4.15
CA GLY A 414 40.03 -32.80 -2.78
C GLY A 414 38.95 -32.60 -1.73
N LEU A 415 38.77 -33.63 -0.90
CA LEU A 415 38.12 -33.65 0.42
C LEU A 415 36.59 -33.91 0.47
N PHE A 416 36.25 -35.20 0.54
CA PHE A 416 35.22 -35.75 1.45
C PHE A 416 35.96 -36.38 2.66
N PRO A 417 35.36 -36.62 3.87
CA PRO A 417 33.96 -37.07 4.04
C PRO A 417 33.17 -36.54 5.26
N TYR A 418 31.85 -36.30 5.09
CA TYR A 418 30.77 -37.03 5.80
C TYR A 418 29.39 -36.58 5.28
N ILE A 419 28.71 -37.43 4.50
CA ILE A 419 27.25 -37.34 4.30
C ILE A 419 26.70 -38.76 4.44
N SER A 420 25.79 -38.96 5.38
CA SER A 420 24.66 -39.88 5.15
C SER A 420 23.48 -39.50 6.05
N ARG A 421 22.26 -39.63 5.48
CA ARG A 421 20.92 -39.59 6.11
C ARG A 421 20.39 -38.19 6.44
N ILE A 422 19.24 -37.69 5.95
CA ILE A 422 18.00 -38.30 5.44
C ILE A 422 17.33 -37.31 4.46
N SER A 423 16.83 -37.85 3.34
CA SER A 423 15.83 -37.21 2.48
C SER A 423 14.57 -38.09 2.50
N ARG A 424 13.42 -37.54 2.89
CA ARG A 424 12.09 -37.71 2.24
C ARG A 424 10.97 -36.99 3.04
N PRO A 425 9.97 -36.39 2.35
CA PRO A 425 8.83 -35.72 2.98
C PRO A 425 7.65 -36.69 3.19
N ALA A 426 6.83 -36.44 4.21
CA ALA A 426 5.58 -37.16 4.46
C ALA A 426 4.37 -36.24 4.26
N GLU A 427 3.51 -36.61 3.32
CA GLU A 427 2.13 -36.14 3.19
C GLU A 427 1.18 -37.04 4.02
N ASN A 428 0.04 -36.47 4.41
CA ASN A 428 -1.20 -37.09 4.91
C ASN A 428 -1.22 -37.70 6.33
N THR A 429 -2.00 -37.07 7.23
CA THR A 429 -3.11 -37.75 7.93
C THR A 429 -4.06 -36.75 8.64
N LEU A 430 -5.33 -36.79 8.22
CA LEU A 430 -6.51 -36.38 8.99
C LEU A 430 -6.92 -37.53 9.91
N GLY A 431 -7.35 -37.24 11.14
CA GLY A 431 -8.26 -38.11 11.88
C GLY A 431 -8.14 -38.11 13.41
N TRP A 432 -9.08 -37.41 14.06
CA TRP A 432 -9.77 -37.77 15.33
C TRP A 432 -8.91 -37.88 16.62
N LEU A 433 -9.38 -37.58 17.84
CA LEU A 433 -10.70 -37.40 18.41
C LEU A 433 -10.57 -36.63 19.75
N TRP A 434 -11.69 -36.06 20.20
CA TRP A 434 -11.97 -35.42 21.48
C TRP A 434 -11.58 -36.20 22.76
N ILE A 435 -11.39 -35.49 23.89
CA ILE A 435 -12.21 -35.61 25.13
C ILE A 435 -11.77 -34.60 26.21
N GLN A 436 -12.77 -33.82 26.65
CA GLN A 436 -13.09 -33.23 27.98
C GLN A 436 -11.99 -32.66 28.90
N GLN A 437 -12.08 -31.38 29.29
CA GLN A 437 -12.97 -30.76 30.30
C GLN A 437 -12.57 -31.02 31.76
N SER A 438 -12.63 -29.92 32.53
CA SER A 438 -12.65 -29.79 33.99
C SER A 438 -11.31 -29.84 34.74
N HIS A 439 -10.84 -28.69 35.24
CA HIS A 439 -11.15 -28.30 36.61
C HIS A 439 -10.86 -26.80 36.86
N LYS A 440 -11.86 -26.13 37.44
CA LYS A 440 -11.79 -24.82 38.07
C LYS A 440 -11.25 -24.95 39.50
N HIS A 441 -10.73 -23.82 40.01
CA HIS A 441 -10.52 -23.46 41.43
C HIS A 441 -9.45 -24.30 42.15
N THR A 442 -8.51 -23.78 42.95
CA THR A 442 -8.35 -22.64 43.87
C THR A 442 -6.88 -22.77 44.35
N HIS A 443 -6.06 -21.77 44.62
CA HIS A 443 -6.08 -20.91 45.80
C HIS A 443 -4.84 -20.00 45.74
N SER A 444 -5.03 -18.76 46.20
CA SER A 444 -4.00 -17.84 46.70
C SER A 444 -2.97 -18.49 47.64
N GLN A 445 -1.71 -18.04 47.61
CA GLN A 445 -1.11 -17.33 48.75
C GLN A 445 0.28 -16.76 48.41
N ASN A 446 0.43 -15.47 48.73
CA ASN A 446 1.68 -14.72 48.88
C ASN A 446 2.63 -15.40 49.86
N TYR A 447 3.94 -15.27 49.67
CA TYR A 447 4.91 -14.96 50.74
C TYR A 447 6.27 -14.57 50.14
N PHE A 448 6.59 -13.27 50.17
CA PHE A 448 7.97 -12.78 50.40
C PHE A 448 8.22 -12.84 51.91
N PRO A 449 9.47 -12.99 52.39
CA PRO A 449 10.28 -11.82 52.81
C PRO A 449 11.82 -12.08 52.70
N PRO A 450 12.73 -11.31 53.35
CA PRO A 450 13.40 -10.12 52.78
C PRO A 450 14.96 -10.25 52.88
N PRO A 451 15.77 -9.18 52.64
CA PRO A 451 17.15 -9.31 52.18
C PRO A 451 18.20 -9.36 53.30
N GLN A 452 19.41 -9.80 52.92
CA GLN A 452 20.69 -9.43 53.52
C GLN A 452 21.68 -9.05 52.41
#